data_AF-A4VI41-F1
#
_entry.id   AF-A4VI41-F1
#
_cell.length_a   1.000
_cell.length_b   1.000
_cell.length_c   1.000
_cell.angle_alpha   90.00
_cell.angle_beta   90.00
_cell.angle_gamma   90.00
#
_symmetry.space_group_name_H-M   'P 1'
#
loop_
_entity.id
_entity.type
_entity.pdbx_description
1 polymer ?
#
loop_
_entity_poly.entity_id
_entity_poly.type
_entity_poly.pdbx_seq_one_letter_code
_entity_poly.pdbx_strand_id
1 'polypeptide(L)'
;MHVEHHPLIKDFPEKREQLQRLRQEDPLFARKAEEYEALDKRICRIEDGVETLDDAALTALKQERVTLKDDIARDLRRASGSCCGGCCG
;
A
#
# COMPACT_ATOMS: atom_id res chain seq x y z
N MET A 1 -3.84 -14.06 17.00
CA MET A 1 -4.85 -13.49 16.09
C MET A 1 -4.30 -12.18 15.56
N HIS A 2 -3.57 -12.20 14.44
CA HIS A 2 -3.20 -10.95 13.76
C HIS A 2 -4.45 -10.51 13.01
N VAL A 3 -5.29 -9.71 13.66
CA VAL A 3 -6.28 -8.91 12.95
C VAL A 3 -5.47 -7.81 12.26
N GLU A 4 -4.77 -8.20 11.19
CA GLU A 4 -4.13 -7.26 10.28
C GLU A 4 -5.28 -6.45 9.67
N HIS A 5 -5.56 -5.32 10.31
CA HIS A 5 -6.22 -4.18 9.71
C HIS A 5 -5.34 -3.75 8.54
N HIS A 6 -5.41 -4.47 7.42
CA HIS A 6 -4.71 -4.11 6.21
C HIS A 6 -5.44 -2.91 5.62
N PRO A 7 -4.87 -1.70 5.68
CA PRO A 7 -5.53 -0.52 5.11
C PRO A 7 -5.80 -0.73 3.61
N LEU A 8 -4.94 -1.47 2.90
CA LEU A 8 -5.14 -1.85 1.50
C LEU A 8 -6.38 -2.70 1.24
N ILE A 9 -6.74 -3.62 2.15
CA ILE A 9 -7.96 -4.43 2.00
C ILE A 9 -9.21 -3.56 2.22
N LYS A 10 -9.12 -2.52 3.06
CA LYS A 10 -10.19 -1.53 3.21
C LYS A 10 -10.33 -0.63 1.98
N ASP A 11 -9.21 -0.20 1.39
CA ASP A 11 -9.19 0.62 0.17
C ASP A 11 -9.64 -0.18 -1.07
N PHE A 12 -9.33 -1.48 -1.13
CA PHE A 12 -9.66 -2.37 -2.25
C PHE A 12 -10.36 -3.65 -1.79
N PRO A 13 -11.59 -3.58 -1.25
CA PRO A 13 -12.30 -4.75 -0.72
C PRO A 13 -12.57 -5.81 -1.81
N GLU A 14 -12.81 -5.35 -3.04
CA GLU A 14 -13.00 -6.20 -4.22
C GLU A 14 -11.73 -6.94 -4.68
N LYS A 15 -10.54 -6.45 -4.29
CA LYS A 15 -9.24 -7.05 -4.65
C LYS A 15 -8.60 -7.79 -3.48
N ARG A 16 -9.29 -8.03 -2.36
CA ARG A 16 -8.67 -8.64 -1.16
C ARG A 16 -7.99 -9.97 -1.46
N GLU A 17 -8.62 -10.82 -2.28
CA GLU A 17 -8.10 -12.14 -2.60
C GLU A 17 -6.84 -12.03 -3.47
N GLN A 18 -6.86 -11.11 -4.45
CA GLN A 18 -5.69 -10.82 -5.29
C GLN A 18 -4.55 -10.21 -4.48
N LEU A 19 -4.83 -9.31 -3.54
CA LEU A 19 -3.85 -8.74 -2.62
C LEU A 19 -3.15 -9.82 -1.80
N GLN A 20 -3.93 -10.71 -1.17
CA GLN A 20 -3.39 -11.77 -0.33
C GLN A 20 -2.60 -12.80 -1.15
N ARG A 21 -3.07 -13.08 -2.37
CA ARG A 21 -2.40 -13.98 -3.30
C ARG A 21 -1.08 -13.38 -3.81
N LEU A 22 -1.09 -12.11 -4.24
CA LEU A 22 0.12 -11.39 -4.67
C LEU A 22 1.14 -11.20 -3.55
N ARG A 23 0.73 -10.97 -2.29
CA ARG A 23 1.70 -10.95 -1.17
C ARG A 23 2.45 -12.27 -1.02
N GLN A 24 1.85 -13.39 -1.39
CA GLN A 24 2.46 -14.71 -1.28
C GLN A 24 3.24 -15.10 -2.54
N GLU A 25 2.72 -14.72 -3.72
CA GLU A 25 3.33 -15.02 -5.02
C GLU A 25 4.46 -14.03 -5.37
N ASP A 26 4.39 -12.78 -4.92
CA ASP A 26 5.31 -11.70 -5.25
C ASP A 26 5.92 -11.05 -3.98
N PRO A 27 7.22 -11.26 -3.72
CA PRO A 27 7.87 -10.70 -2.54
C PRO A 27 8.09 -9.18 -2.62
N LEU A 28 8.11 -8.58 -3.82
CA LEU A 28 8.18 -7.13 -3.96
C LEU A 28 6.86 -6.50 -3.52
N PHE A 29 5.75 -7.11 -3.93
CA PHE A 29 4.42 -6.71 -3.49
C PHE A 29 4.26 -6.80 -1.97
N ALA A 30 4.76 -7.89 -1.37
CA ALA A 30 4.76 -8.06 0.09
C ALA A 30 5.45 -6.91 0.81
N ARG A 31 6.66 -6.52 0.36
CA ARG A 31 7.40 -5.41 0.96
C ARG A 31 6.67 -4.07 0.84
N LYS A 32 6.10 -3.76 -0.33
CA LYS A 32 5.31 -2.54 -0.53
C LYS A 32 4.08 -2.47 0.37
N ALA A 33 3.38 -3.59 0.53
CA ALA A 33 2.21 -3.67 1.39
C ALA A 33 2.58 -3.44 2.86
N GLU A 34 3.72 -3.97 3.30
CA GLU A 34 4.27 -3.75 4.64
C GLU A 34 4.71 -2.30 4.86
N GLU A 35 5.38 -1.68 3.88
CA GLU A 35 5.76 -0.26 3.93
C GLU A 35 4.53 0.64 4.02
N TYR A 36 3.49 0.37 3.22
CA TYR A 36 2.24 1.12 3.28
C TYR A 36 1.56 1.00 4.64
N GLU A 37 1.51 -0.21 5.22
CA GLU A 37 0.95 -0.41 6.56
C GLU A 37 1.77 0.31 7.65
N ALA A 38 3.10 0.28 7.54
CA ALA A 38 3.98 0.99 8.46
C ALA A 38 3.77 2.51 8.40
N LEU A 39 3.64 3.07 7.20
CA LEU A 39 3.32 4.48 6.98
C LEU A 39 1.96 4.87 7.54
N ASP A 40 0.92 4.08 7.27
CA ASP A 40 -0.44 4.35 7.76
C ASP A 40 -0.48 4.32 9.30
N LYS A 41 0.15 3.30 9.92
CA LYS A 41 0.34 3.24 11.38
C LYS A 41 1.09 4.45 11.92
N ARG A 42 2.12 4.92 11.22
CA ARG A 42 2.88 6.10 11.61
C ARG A 42 2.02 7.37 11.53
N ILE A 43 1.27 7.55 10.44
CA ILE A 43 0.33 8.67 10.27
C ILE A 43 -0.71 8.65 11.39
N CYS A 44 -1.32 7.49 11.69
CA CYS A 44 -2.26 7.39 12.81
C CYS A 44 -1.62 7.77 14.15
N ARG A 45 -0.37 7.39 14.43
CA ARG A 45 0.32 7.81 15.68
C ARG A 45 0.56 9.32 15.73
N ILE A 46 0.88 9.93 14.60
CA ILE A 46 1.05 11.39 14.50
C ILE A 46 -0.29 12.09 14.73
N GLU A 47 -1.36 11.60 14.10
CA GLU A 47 -2.72 12.15 14.22
C GLU A 47 -3.31 11.94 15.62
N ASP A 48 -2.99 10.84 16.29
CA ASP A 48 -3.36 10.56 17.69
C ASP A 48 -2.58 11.45 18.69
N GLY A 49 -1.59 12.22 18.20
CA GLY A 49 -0.77 13.11 19.02
C GLY A 49 0.33 12.39 19.81
N VAL A 50 0.60 11.12 19.48
CA VAL A 50 1.69 10.33 20.08
C VAL A 50 3.06 10.80 19.57
N GLU A 51 3.14 11.19 18.29
CA GLU A 51 4.35 11.67 17.64
C GLU A 51 4.11 13.08 17.08
N THR A 52 4.77 14.11 17.61
CA THR A 52 4.69 15.47 17.05
C THR A 52 5.66 15.59 15.88
N LEU A 53 5.18 15.28 14.68
CA LEU A 53 5.93 15.47 13.45
C LEU A 53 5.58 16.83 12.82
N ASP A 54 6.59 17.49 12.25
CA ASP A 54 6.38 18.72 11.49
C ASP A 54 5.37 18.50 10.34
N ASP A 55 4.57 19.52 10.04
CA ASP A 55 3.60 19.47 8.93
C ASP A 55 4.25 19.08 7.60
N ALA A 56 5.51 19.50 7.39
CA ALA A 56 6.30 19.13 6.22
C ALA A 56 6.57 17.62 6.15
N ALA A 57 6.90 17.00 7.28
CA ALA A 57 7.18 15.57 7.35
C ALA A 57 5.89 14.75 7.25
N LEU A 58 4.79 15.19 7.88
CA LEU A 58 3.46 14.58 7.68
C LEU A 58 3.03 14.64 6.21
N THR A 59 3.30 15.76 5.54
CA THR A 59 3.02 15.92 4.11
C THR A 59 3.83 14.94 3.26
N ALA A 60 5.11 14.75 3.57
CA ALA A 60 5.95 13.75 2.90
C ALA A 60 5.41 12.33 3.09
N LEU A 61 5.02 11.94 4.32
CA LEU A 61 4.42 10.64 4.60
C LEU A 61 3.12 10.42 3.82
N LYS A 62 2.28 11.46 3.72
CA LYS A 62 1.04 11.40 2.92
C LYS A 62 1.33 11.21 1.43
N GLN A 63 2.36 11.87 0.90
CA GLN A 63 2.79 11.67 -0.49
C GLN A 63 3.28 10.24 -0.72
N GLU A 64 4.13 9.72 0.18
CA GLU A 64 4.66 8.36 0.10
C GLU A 64 3.55 7.30 0.16
N ARG A 65 2.55 7.51 1.05
CA ARG A 65 1.33 6.69 1.12
C ARG A 65 0.60 6.65 -0.21
N VAL A 66 0.43 7.80 -0.88
CA VAL A 66 -0.23 7.87 -2.19
C VAL A 66 0.60 7.14 -3.25
N THR A 67 1.91 7.35 -3.29
CA THR A 67 2.81 6.66 -4.22
C THR A 67 2.74 5.14 -4.08
N LEU A 68 2.81 4.63 -2.85
CA LEU A 68 2.70 3.19 -2.58
C LEU A 68 1.33 2.64 -2.98
N LYS A 69 0.25 3.39 -2.71
CA LYS A 69 -1.09 3.00 -3.15
C LYS A 69 -1.19 2.88 -4.66
N ASP A 70 -0.63 3.84 -5.40
CA ASP A 70 -0.61 3.82 -6.87
C ASP A 70 0.21 2.65 -7.42
N ASP A 71 1.36 2.37 -6.80
CA ASP A 71 2.20 1.23 -7.12
C ASP A 71 1.46 -0.11 -6.90
N ILE A 72 0.79 -0.26 -5.76
CA ILE A 72 -0.01 -1.44 -5.45
C ILE A 72 -1.17 -1.59 -6.43
N ALA A 73 -1.87 -0.50 -6.76
CA ALA A 73 -2.92 -0.51 -7.75
C ALA A 73 -2.40 -0.90 -9.14
N ARG A 74 -1.18 -0.47 -9.51
CA ARG A 74 -0.52 -0.88 -10.75
C ARG A 74 -0.21 -2.37 -10.76
N ASP A 75 0.31 -2.90 -9.66
CA ASP A 75 0.65 -4.32 -9.52
C ASP A 75 -0.63 -5.19 -9.56
N LEU A 76 -1.72 -4.75 -8.92
CA LEU A 76 -3.05 -5.40 -9.01
C LEU A 76 -3.63 -5.36 -10.43
N ARG A 77 -3.49 -4.24 -11.15
CA ARG A 77 -3.88 -4.14 -12.56
C ARG A 77 -3.07 -5.11 -13.43
N ARG A 78 -1.76 -5.20 -13.22
CA ARG A 78 -0.88 -6.15 -13.92
C ARG A 78 -1.25 -7.62 -13.65
N ALA A 79 -1.67 -7.93 -12.42
CA ALA A 79 -2.07 -9.28 -12.05
C ALA A 79 -3.47 -9.68 -12.59
N SER A 80 -4.40 -8.73 -12.67
CA SER A 80 -5.78 -8.96 -13.13
C SER A 80 -5.96 -8.87 -14.64
N GLY A 81 -5.19 -8.00 -15.29
CA GLY A 81 -5.17 -7.83 -16.74
C GLY A 81 -4.05 -8.65 -17.35
N SER A 82 -4.42 -9.82 -17.87
CA SER A 82 -3.69 -10.53 -18.91
C SER A 82 -2.81 -9.61 -19.75
N CYS A 83 -1.49 -9.81 -19.67
CA CYS A 83 -0.52 -9.50 -20.71
C CYS A 83 -0.62 -8.10 -21.37
N CYS A 84 0.18 -7.14 -20.90
CA CYS A 84 0.83 -6.21 -21.83
C CYS A 84 2.35 -6.38 -21.73
N GLY A 85 2.87 -7.39 -22.42
CA GLY A 85 4.19 -7.26 -22.99
C GLY A 85 4.16 -6.05 -23.93
N GLY A 86 4.99 -5.03 -23.65
CA GLY A 86 5.25 -3.91 -24.54
C GLY A 86 4.16 -2.84 -24.64
N CYS A 87 4.44 -1.67 -24.09
CA CYS A 87 4.16 -0.36 -24.69
C CYS A 87 5.32 0.53 -24.20
N CYS A 88 6.44 0.61 -24.93
CA CYS A 88 6.71 1.52 -26.06
C CYS A 88 7.03 2.95 -25.60
N GLY A 89 8.28 3.34 -25.83
CA GLY A 89 8.88 4.66 -25.58
C GLY A 89 10.36 4.53 -25.38
#